data_AF-A0A0U5ICV2-F1
#
_entry.id   AF-A0A0U5ICV2-F1
#
_cell.length_a   1.000
_cell.length_b   1.000
_cell.length_c   1.000
_cell.angle_alpha   90.00
_cell.angle_beta   90.00
_cell.angle_gamma   90.00
#
_symmetry.space_group_name_H-M   'P 1'
#
loop_
_entity.id
_entity.type
_entity.pdbx_description
1 polymer ?
#
loop_
_entity_poly.entity_id
_entity_poly.type
_entity_poly.pdbx_seq_one_letter_code
_entity_poly.pdbx_strand_id
1 'polypeptide(L)'
;MTASDARRLSSLGHLAELLARIGHPRAAEVADLITLFAQSPERVRHRLDANDWWAGAGSLAAETMADNPGMSEAVWRREVRAFRELMIEIGEGLQAEGAANPGISSWLLAFNNWNASEV
;
A
#
# COMPACT_ATOMS: atom_id res chain seq x y z
N MET A 1 9.69 -19.24 -4.11
CA MET A 1 9.19 -17.88 -4.38
C MET A 1 8.41 -17.92 -5.68
N THR A 2 7.12 -17.60 -5.63
CA THR A 2 6.22 -17.62 -6.79
C THR A 2 6.31 -16.31 -7.60
N ALA A 3 5.68 -16.25 -8.77
CA ALA A 3 5.58 -15.00 -9.54
C ALA A 3 4.78 -13.92 -8.79
N SER A 4 3.72 -14.32 -8.08
CA SER A 4 2.94 -13.43 -7.21
C SER A 4 3.77 -12.89 -6.06
N ASP A 5 4.62 -13.73 -5.46
CA ASP A 5 5.55 -13.32 -4.40
C ASP A 5 6.56 -12.28 -4.89
N ALA A 6 7.16 -12.50 -6.06
CA ALA A 6 8.12 -11.57 -6.64
C ALA A 6 7.48 -10.22 -6.96
N ARG A 7 6.26 -10.22 -7.52
CA ARG A 7 5.51 -8.98 -7.78
C ARG A 7 5.21 -8.24 -6.48
N ARG A 8 4.69 -8.93 -5.47
CA ARG A 8 4.41 -8.35 -4.15
C ARG A 8 5.65 -7.75 -3.51
N LEU A 9 6.77 -8.44 -3.56
CA LEU A 9 8.04 -7.94 -3.04
C LEU A 9 8.47 -6.65 -3.76
N SER A 10 8.31 -6.59 -5.09
CA SER A 10 8.58 -5.39 -5.87
C SER A 10 7.65 -4.22 -5.49
N SER A 11 6.34 -4.46 -5.38
CA SER A 11 5.38 -3.42 -4.98
C SER A 11 5.65 -2.92 -3.56
N LEU A 12 6.04 -3.79 -2.61
CA LEU A 12 6.46 -3.39 -1.27
C LEU A 12 7.74 -2.54 -1.29
N GLY A 13 8.70 -2.88 -2.16
CA GLY A 13 9.91 -2.06 -2.38
C GLY A 13 9.58 -0.63 -2.79
N HIS A 14 8.79 -0.50 -3.86
CA HIS A 14 8.36 0.82 -4.35
C HIS A 14 7.52 1.57 -3.31
N LEU A 15 6.69 0.86 -2.54
CA LEU A 15 5.88 1.47 -1.48
C LEU A 15 6.77 2.01 -0.35
N ALA A 16 7.76 1.25 0.10
CA ALA A 16 8.70 1.70 1.14
C ALA A 16 9.45 2.97 0.71
N GLU A 17 9.94 3.00 -0.54
CA GLU A 17 10.61 4.18 -1.10
C GLU A 17 9.69 5.39 -1.19
N LEU A 18 8.44 5.18 -1.63
CA LEU A 18 7.44 6.24 -1.72
C LEU A 18 7.13 6.82 -0.35
N LEU A 19 6.84 5.97 0.62
CA LEU A 19 6.55 6.37 2.00
C LEU A 19 7.73 7.14 2.60
N ALA A 20 8.96 6.74 2.30
CA ALA A 20 10.15 7.47 2.73
C ALA A 20 10.23 8.87 2.09
N ARG A 21 9.94 9.00 0.78
CA ARG A 21 9.96 10.30 0.08
C ARG A 21 8.92 11.29 0.62
N ILE A 22 7.75 10.82 1.01
CA ILE A 22 6.69 11.67 1.58
C ILE A 22 6.84 11.86 3.10
N GLY A 23 7.86 11.25 3.73
CA GLY A 23 8.09 11.36 5.18
C GLY A 23 7.09 10.60 6.04
N HIS A 24 6.45 9.55 5.51
CA HIS A 24 5.48 8.76 6.26
C HIS A 24 6.18 7.92 7.34
N PRO A 25 5.71 7.95 8.61
CA PRO A 25 6.38 7.25 9.72
C PRO A 25 6.45 5.73 9.54
N ARG A 26 5.55 5.16 8.74
CA ARG A 26 5.48 3.72 8.44
C ARG A 26 6.44 3.24 7.34
N ALA A 27 7.25 4.12 6.75
CA ALA A 27 8.24 3.73 5.73
C ALA A 27 9.19 2.62 6.24
N ALA A 28 9.65 2.74 7.49
CA ALA A 28 10.51 1.74 8.12
C ALA A 28 9.79 0.40 8.32
N GLU A 29 8.53 0.42 8.75
CA GLU A 29 7.72 -0.80 8.90
C GLU A 29 7.59 -1.54 7.57
N VAL A 30 7.32 -0.84 6.46
CA VAL A 30 7.20 -1.47 5.14
C VAL A 30 8.55 -2.02 4.67
N ALA A 31 9.66 -1.34 4.95
CA ALA A 31 11.00 -1.85 4.65
C ALA A 31 11.33 -3.13 5.45
N ASP A 32 10.90 -3.21 6.71
CA ASP A 32 11.07 -4.41 7.53
C ASP A 32 10.27 -5.60 6.97
N LEU A 33 9.11 -5.35 6.35
CA LEU A 33 8.33 -6.40 5.68
C LEU A 33 9.04 -7.00 4.47
N ILE A 34 9.83 -6.22 3.73
CA ILE A 34 10.66 -6.71 2.62
C ILE A 34 11.69 -7.71 3.16
N THR A 35 12.33 -7.39 4.29
CA THR A 35 13.29 -8.28 4.95
C THR A 35 12.60 -9.54 5.48
N LEU A 36 11.43 -9.39 6.11
CA LEU A 36 10.64 -10.52 6.62
C LEU A 36 10.16 -11.43 5.49
N PHE A 37 9.90 -10.88 4.30
CA PHE A 37 9.40 -11.63 3.15
C PHE A 37 10.33 -12.78 2.76
N ALA A 38 11.65 -12.57 2.84
CA ALA A 38 12.64 -13.62 2.56
C ALA A 38 12.56 -14.80 3.53
N GLN A 39 12.08 -14.57 4.75
CA GLN A 39 12.00 -15.57 5.81
C GLN A 39 10.62 -16.22 5.90
N SER A 40 9.56 -15.45 5.65
CA SER A 40 8.18 -15.90 5.85
C SER A 40 7.19 -15.09 5.00
N PRO A 41 7.05 -15.39 3.68
CA PRO A 41 6.08 -14.73 2.79
C PRO A 41 4.65 -14.78 3.32
N GLU A 42 4.27 -15.91 3.92
CA GLU A 42 2.96 -16.14 4.53
C GLU A 42 2.64 -15.16 5.67
N ARG A 43 3.64 -14.88 6.53
CA ARG A 43 3.47 -13.90 7.61
C ARG A 43 3.32 -12.49 7.08
N VAL A 44 4.08 -12.15 6.03
CA VAL A 44 3.93 -10.85 5.37
C VAL A 44 2.53 -10.75 4.77
N ARG A 45 2.04 -11.78 4.06
CA ARG A 45 0.68 -11.79 3.52
C ARG A 45 -0.38 -11.56 4.59
N HIS A 46 -0.31 -12.30 5.70
CA HIS A 46 -1.24 -12.10 6.82
C HIS A 46 -1.15 -10.68 7.41
N ARG A 47 0.05 -10.10 7.48
CA ARG A 47 0.22 -8.71 7.94
C ARG A 47 -0.38 -7.71 6.97
N LEU A 48 -0.22 -7.93 5.67
CA LEU A 48 -0.81 -7.09 4.63
C LEU A 48 -2.33 -7.21 4.58
N ASP A 49 -2.94 -8.34 4.94
CA ASP A 49 -4.40 -8.49 5.07
C ASP A 49 -4.94 -7.89 6.40
N ALA A 50 -4.10 -7.37 7.28
CA ALA A 50 -4.55 -6.83 8.57
C ALA A 50 -5.21 -5.45 8.44
N ASN A 51 -6.07 -5.10 9.39
CA ASN A 51 -6.75 -3.80 9.46
C ASN A 51 -5.79 -2.62 9.44
N ASP A 52 -4.61 -2.75 10.02
CA ASP A 52 -3.58 -1.71 10.00
C ASP A 52 -3.21 -1.26 8.58
N TRP A 53 -3.52 -2.03 7.53
CA TRP A 53 -3.30 -1.62 6.15
C TRP A 53 -4.54 -0.99 5.50
N TRP A 54 -5.75 -1.43 5.87
CA TRP A 54 -6.97 -1.15 5.10
C TRP A 54 -8.16 -0.62 5.90
N ALA A 55 -8.19 -0.69 7.22
CA ALA A 55 -9.39 -0.41 7.99
C ALA A 55 -9.12 0.48 9.21
N GLY A 56 -9.95 1.51 9.35
CA GLY A 56 -9.84 2.50 10.42
C GLY A 56 -8.98 3.70 10.03
N ALA A 57 -9.10 4.78 10.81
CA ALA A 57 -8.43 6.06 10.55
C ALA A 57 -6.89 6.00 10.67
N GLY A 58 -6.36 5.00 11.41
CA GLY A 58 -4.91 4.75 11.53
C GLY A 58 -4.39 3.66 10.58
N SER A 59 -5.18 3.28 9.57
CA SER A 59 -4.69 2.34 8.55
C SER A 59 -3.72 3.04 7.59
N LEU A 60 -2.80 2.29 6.99
CA LEU A 60 -1.83 2.85 6.04
C LEU A 60 -2.54 3.61 4.90
N ALA A 61 -3.62 3.01 4.38
CA ALA A 61 -4.45 3.62 3.34
C ALA A 61 -5.07 4.95 3.80
N ALA A 62 -5.63 5.01 5.01
CA ALA A 62 -6.24 6.24 5.53
C ALA A 62 -5.21 7.33 5.85
N GLU A 63 -4.12 6.97 6.53
CA GLU A 63 -3.08 7.91 6.95
C GLU A 63 -2.36 8.53 5.75
N THR A 64 -2.06 7.74 4.71
CA THR A 64 -1.36 8.26 3.53
C THR A 64 -2.25 9.17 2.68
N MET A 65 -3.57 9.02 2.80
CA MET A 65 -4.55 9.90 2.12
C MET A 65 -4.90 11.16 2.91
N ALA A 66 -4.25 11.39 4.06
CA ALA A 66 -4.42 12.60 4.85
C ALA A 66 -3.80 13.84 4.15
N ASP A 67 -3.74 14.95 4.88
CA ASP A 67 -3.28 16.23 4.33
C ASP A 67 -1.81 16.19 3.89
N ASN A 68 -1.52 16.96 2.83
CA ASN A 68 -0.17 17.15 2.29
C ASN A 68 0.80 17.61 3.40
N PRO A 69 1.92 16.89 3.65
CA PRO A 69 2.85 17.19 4.75
C PRO A 69 3.74 18.43 4.51
N GLY A 70 3.33 19.35 3.63
CA GLY A 70 4.08 20.55 3.26
C GLY A 70 4.89 20.42 1.97
N MET A 71 4.63 19.40 1.16
CA MET A 71 5.23 19.25 -0.18
C MET A 71 4.54 20.18 -1.18
N SER A 72 5.19 20.44 -2.32
CA SER A 72 4.50 21.12 -3.43
C SER A 72 3.32 20.28 -3.91
N GLU A 73 2.18 20.91 -4.21
CA GLU A 73 0.94 20.23 -4.63
C GLU A 73 1.15 19.26 -5.80
N ALA A 74 1.93 19.66 -6.81
CA ALA A 74 2.22 18.81 -7.97
C ALA A 74 2.99 17.53 -7.58
N VAL A 75 3.95 17.64 -6.66
CA VAL A 75 4.67 16.47 -6.13
C VAL A 75 3.75 15.63 -5.28
N TRP A 76 2.97 16.23 -4.38
CA TRP A 76 2.05 15.51 -3.52
C TRP A 76 1.05 14.67 -4.32
N ARG A 77 0.38 15.28 -5.31
CA ARG A 77 -0.54 14.55 -6.20
C ARG A 77 0.11 13.38 -6.91
N ARG A 78 1.34 13.57 -7.41
CA ARG A 78 2.10 12.51 -8.06
C ARG A 78 2.39 11.34 -7.11
N GLU A 79 2.88 11.62 -5.91
CA GLU A 79 3.19 10.57 -4.93
C GLU A 79 1.93 9.88 -4.40
N VAL A 80 0.84 10.62 -4.15
CA VAL A 80 -0.46 10.04 -3.77
C VAL A 80 -1.01 9.12 -4.86
N ARG A 81 -0.92 9.53 -6.13
CA ARG A 81 -1.35 8.67 -7.24
C ARG A 81 -0.53 7.38 -7.28
N ALA A 82 0.80 7.49 -7.20
CA ALA A 82 1.68 6.32 -7.17
C ALA A 82 1.40 5.41 -5.97
N PHE A 83 1.08 5.98 -4.80
CA PHE A 83 0.68 5.24 -3.62
C PHE A 83 -0.60 4.42 -3.87
N ARG A 84 -1.63 5.06 -4.44
CA ARG A 84 -2.89 4.39 -4.77
C ARG A 84 -2.69 3.25 -5.76
N GLU A 85 -1.87 3.45 -6.79
CA GLU A 85 -1.53 2.41 -7.77
C GLU A 85 -0.85 1.20 -7.10
N LEU A 86 0.14 1.43 -6.23
CA LEU A 86 0.82 0.35 -5.49
C LEU A 86 -0.12 -0.38 -4.53
N MET A 87 -0.98 0.35 -3.82
CA MET A 87 -1.98 -0.25 -2.93
C MET A 87 -3.01 -1.06 -3.73
N ILE A 88 -3.39 -0.62 -4.92
CA ILE A 88 -4.25 -1.41 -5.82
C ILE A 88 -3.58 -2.74 -6.16
N GLU A 89 -2.33 -2.71 -6.64
CA GLU A 89 -1.59 -3.93 -7.00
C GLU A 89 -1.48 -4.91 -5.83
N ILE A 90 -1.16 -4.41 -4.63
CA ILE A 90 -1.06 -5.23 -3.41
C ILE A 90 -2.43 -5.82 -3.07
N GLY A 91 -3.48 -5.01 -3.05
CA GLY A 91 -4.83 -5.42 -2.68
C GLY A 91 -5.42 -6.45 -3.64
N GLU A 92 -5.27 -6.26 -4.95
CA GLU A 92 -5.69 -7.23 -5.97
C GLU A 92 -4.96 -8.57 -5.83
N GLY A 93 -3.65 -8.51 -5.58
CA GLY A 93 -2.85 -9.71 -5.31
C GLY A 93 -3.31 -10.45 -4.05
N LEU A 94 -3.72 -9.73 -3.00
CA LEU A 94 -4.29 -10.33 -1.79
C LEU A 94 -5.67 -10.95 -2.04
N GLN A 95 -6.56 -10.27 -2.78
CA GLN A 95 -7.89 -10.80 -3.12
C GLN A 95 -7.81 -12.05 -3.98
N ALA A 96 -6.91 -12.08 -4.97
CA ALA A 96 -6.68 -13.26 -5.81
C ALA A 96 -6.22 -14.48 -4.99
N GLU A 97 -5.60 -14.25 -3.83
CA GLU A 97 -5.13 -15.27 -2.90
C GLU A 97 -6.12 -15.56 -1.76
N GLY A 98 -7.32 -14.97 -1.80
CA GLY A 98 -8.41 -15.25 -0.84
C GLY A 98 -8.37 -14.44 0.45
N ALA A 99 -7.79 -13.22 0.41
CA ALA A 99 -7.80 -12.30 1.55
C ALA A 99 -9.19 -12.05 2.12
N ALA A 100 -9.26 -11.90 3.46
CA ALA A 100 -10.52 -11.82 4.19
C ALA A 100 -10.92 -10.40 4.61
N ASN A 101 -10.00 -9.43 4.53
CA ASN A 101 -10.27 -8.09 5.03
C ASN A 101 -11.23 -7.31 4.12
N PRO A 102 -12.41 -6.91 4.63
CA PRO A 102 -13.39 -6.16 3.82
C PRO A 102 -12.90 -4.77 3.43
N GLY A 103 -11.96 -4.19 4.20
CA GLY A 103 -11.37 -2.89 3.90
C GLY A 103 -10.60 -2.86 2.58
N ILE A 104 -10.04 -4.00 2.13
CA ILE A 104 -9.35 -4.10 0.85
C ILE A 104 -10.30 -3.70 -0.28
N SER A 105 -11.47 -4.34 -0.37
CA SER A 105 -12.45 -4.05 -1.43
C SER A 105 -12.92 -2.60 -1.43
N SER A 106 -13.12 -2.00 -0.23
CA SER A 106 -13.53 -0.60 -0.10
C SER A 106 -12.45 0.37 -0.63
N TRP A 107 -11.19 0.16 -0.27
CA TRP A 107 -10.10 1.01 -0.73
C TRP A 107 -9.77 0.81 -2.20
N LEU A 108 -9.80 -0.43 -2.71
CA LEU A 108 -9.62 -0.69 -4.14
C LEU A 108 -10.64 0.08 -4.98
N LEU A 109 -11.92 0.06 -4.58
CA LEU A 109 -12.95 0.84 -5.26
C LEU A 109 -12.68 2.35 -5.18
N ALA A 110 -12.34 2.87 -4.01
CA ALA A 110 -12.06 4.29 -3.81
C ALA A 110 -10.86 4.76 -4.65
N PHE A 111 -9.74 4.02 -4.57
CA PHE A 111 -8.52 4.34 -5.32
C PHE A 111 -8.72 4.29 -6.83
N ASN A 112 -9.42 3.28 -7.34
CA ASN A 112 -9.73 3.21 -8.77
C ASN A 112 -10.60 4.41 -9.22
N ASN A 113 -11.63 4.76 -8.45
CA ASN A 113 -12.49 5.90 -8.78
C ASN A 113 -11.73 7.23 -8.75
N TRP A 114 -10.85 7.45 -7.76
CA TRP A 114 -10.05 8.66 -7.68
C TRP A 114 -9.02 8.75 -8.81
N ASN A 115 -8.30 7.66 -9.10
CA ASN A 115 -7.35 7.61 -10.22
C ASN A 115 -8.04 7.86 -11.57
N ALA A 116 -9.30 7.41 -11.75
CA ALA A 116 -10.07 7.64 -12.96
C ALA A 116 -10.64 9.07 -13.06
N SER A 117 -10.88 9.73 -11.92
CA SER A 117 -11.47 11.08 -11.86
C SER A 117 -10.45 12.22 -11.89
N GLU A 118 -9.18 11.92 -11.61
CA GLU A 118 -8.08 12.87 -11.76
C GLU A 118 -7.79 13.13 -13.24
N VAL A 119 -8.40 14.20 -13.76
CA VAL A 119 -8.08 14.85 -15.05
C VAL A 119 -6.91 15.80 -14.88
#